data_AF-A0A1G2ZHZ7-F1
#
_entry.id   AF-A0A1G2ZHZ7-F1
#
_cell.length_a   1.000
_cell.length_b   1.000
_cell.length_c   1.000
_cell.angle_alpha   90.00
_cell.angle_beta   90.00
_cell.angle_gamma   90.00
#
_symmetry.space_group_name_H-M   'P 1'
#
loop_
_entity.id
_entity.type
_entity.pdbx_description
1 polymer ?
#
loop_
_entity_poly.entity_id
_entity_poly.type
_entity_poly.pdbx_seq_one_letter_code
_entity_poly.pdbx_strand_id
1 'polypeptide(L)'
;MRARQGLAECDWAAGRREEATEHFREMLRLNPNDNQGVRWILAKCLLELGRDDELEHLLEEYAEDGSANWAYARVLLAFRQQGDSRRAQRLLAEAMRGNRHVAAYLLGDVPLPRRLPDYFSPGEKDEAVLYTANYLAAWKATPGAISWLRRRVKAKQPRADKPPASYPPARADNLDDLPQVKDELWQADILRLPAWVEVDGTPTRPWLVLVTDRTNDLILAYDMSNQQPTADRLWEKLAEAMQSSSVGSPHRPGCVQLRSEDHRHAVGRYLEQCRIQCVVSGDLDQLDSAYESLSERVGSGPSIPALIEVPGMGPKQVGGYFEAAAYFYREAPWRRVPSDTVIRVECDKFGTGPWYGVVMGQSGMTLGLALYDDLEVLREMLSGRLSDEEAARRTSAITVTFGEEFEVAIPDLDAAEQFGWPVMTPEAYPCAMRVNPGTSVRPPLAWELELLEGCLRAVPEFLAEETHTPRSMVGATSSGDLELTLSWLE
;
A
#
# COMPACT_ATOMS: atom_id res chain seq x y z
N MET A 1 39.28 -11.70 -24.13
CA MET A 1 38.21 -12.00 -23.15
C MET A 1 37.55 -10.74 -22.58
N ARG A 2 38.19 -9.94 -21.70
CA ARG A 2 37.54 -8.75 -21.10
C ARG A 2 37.00 -7.72 -22.10
N ALA A 3 37.74 -7.42 -23.17
CA ALA A 3 37.26 -6.50 -24.21
C ALA A 3 36.00 -7.01 -24.94
N ARG A 4 35.88 -8.33 -25.13
CA ARG A 4 34.70 -8.97 -25.73
C ARG A 4 33.51 -8.94 -24.78
N GLN A 5 33.76 -9.11 -23.48
CA GLN A 5 32.73 -8.98 -22.45
C GLN A 5 32.15 -7.56 -22.42
N GLY A 6 33.03 -6.54 -22.39
CA GLY A 6 32.59 -5.14 -22.40
C GLY A 6 31.83 -4.78 -23.68
N LEU A 7 32.23 -5.32 -24.85
CA LEU A 7 31.46 -5.18 -26.09
C LEU A 7 30.07 -5.79 -25.97
N ALA A 8 29.97 -7.03 -25.46
CA ALA A 8 28.70 -7.72 -25.25
C ALA A 8 27.77 -6.95 -24.30
N GLU A 9 28.31 -6.39 -23.21
CA GLU A 9 27.57 -5.56 -22.26
C GLU A 9 27.05 -4.26 -22.91
N CYS A 10 27.88 -3.61 -23.73
CA CYS A 10 27.48 -2.43 -24.52
C CYS A 10 26.41 -2.76 -25.57
N ASP A 11 26.54 -3.89 -26.26
CA ASP A 11 25.55 -4.36 -27.23
C ASP A 11 24.21 -4.66 -26.54
N TRP A 12 24.26 -5.30 -25.37
CA TRP A 12 23.08 -5.57 -24.55
C TRP A 12 22.37 -4.27 -24.15
N ALA A 13 23.13 -3.28 -23.64
CA ALA A 13 22.61 -1.98 -23.25
C ALA A 13 22.03 -1.19 -24.43
N ALA A 14 22.59 -1.37 -25.64
CA ALA A 14 22.11 -0.74 -26.86
C ALA A 14 20.93 -1.50 -27.53
N GLY A 15 20.41 -2.56 -26.90
CA GLY A 15 19.28 -3.34 -27.41
C GLY A 15 19.65 -4.39 -28.47
N ARG A 16 20.92 -4.53 -28.85
CA ARG A 16 21.46 -5.57 -29.74
C ARG A 16 21.66 -6.88 -28.99
N ARG A 17 20.55 -7.43 -28.50
CA ARG A 17 20.56 -8.54 -27.51
C ARG A 17 21.02 -9.87 -28.11
N GLU A 18 20.76 -10.11 -29.40
CA GLU A 18 21.21 -11.33 -30.08
C GLU A 18 22.72 -11.34 -30.26
N GLU A 19 23.29 -10.22 -30.72
CA GLU A 19 24.73 -10.04 -30.92
C GLU A 19 25.49 -10.14 -29.59
N ALA A 20 24.95 -9.52 -28.53
CA ALA A 20 25.49 -9.65 -27.18
C ALA A 20 25.53 -11.10 -26.70
N THR A 21 24.44 -11.86 -26.92
CA THR A 21 24.34 -13.27 -26.53
C THR A 21 25.38 -14.12 -27.26
N GLU A 22 25.61 -13.86 -28.55
CA GLU A 22 26.62 -14.55 -29.34
C GLU A 22 28.06 -14.24 -28.86
N HIS A 23 28.30 -13.01 -28.41
CA HIS A 23 29.58 -12.69 -27.78
C HIS A 23 29.83 -13.50 -26.51
N PHE A 24 28.83 -13.70 -25.66
CA PHE A 24 28.94 -14.54 -24.46
C PHE A 24 29.11 -16.03 -24.78
N ARG A 25 28.42 -16.58 -25.79
CA ARG A 25 28.64 -17.97 -26.25
C ARG A 25 30.07 -18.19 -26.72
N GLU A 26 30.57 -17.30 -27.57
CA GLU A 26 31.95 -17.41 -28.06
C GLU A 26 32.97 -17.24 -26.93
N MET A 27 32.65 -16.47 -25.88
CA MET A 27 33.48 -16.40 -24.68
C MET A 27 33.53 -17.75 -23.93
N LEU A 28 32.42 -18.47 -23.80
CA LEU A 28 32.42 -19.82 -23.21
C LEU A 28 33.19 -20.82 -24.09
N ARG A 29 33.05 -20.74 -25.42
CA ARG A 29 33.84 -21.57 -26.35
C ARG A 29 35.35 -21.34 -26.20
N LEU A 30 35.77 -20.09 -26.02
CA LEU A 30 37.18 -19.70 -25.84
C LEU A 30 37.71 -19.98 -24.44
N ASN A 31 36.83 -20.03 -23.43
CA ASN A 31 37.17 -20.32 -22.04
C ASN A 31 36.20 -21.35 -21.45
N PRO A 32 36.34 -22.65 -21.80
CA PRO A 32 35.40 -23.69 -21.40
C PRO A 32 35.26 -23.86 -19.88
N ASN A 33 36.34 -23.58 -19.14
CA ASN A 33 36.35 -23.65 -17.67
C ASN A 33 35.59 -22.49 -17.01
N ASP A 34 35.18 -21.49 -17.79
CA ASP A 34 34.42 -20.32 -17.36
C ASP A 34 34.93 -19.68 -16.05
N ASN A 35 36.23 -19.45 -15.99
CA ASN A 35 36.89 -18.80 -14.85
C ASN A 35 36.38 -17.36 -14.59
N GLN A 36 35.54 -16.81 -15.48
CA GLN A 36 35.04 -15.44 -15.43
C GLN A 36 33.53 -15.37 -15.09
N GLY A 37 32.85 -16.51 -14.94
CA GLY A 37 31.42 -16.55 -14.61
C GLY A 37 30.49 -16.09 -15.74
N VAL A 38 30.95 -16.17 -16.99
CA VAL A 38 30.17 -15.81 -18.19
C VAL A 38 28.93 -16.67 -18.32
N ARG A 39 28.95 -17.92 -17.83
CA ARG A 39 27.79 -18.82 -17.89
C ARG A 39 26.57 -18.25 -17.16
N TRP A 40 26.77 -17.53 -16.05
CA TRP A 40 25.70 -16.86 -15.32
C TRP A 40 25.15 -15.65 -16.08
N ILE A 41 26.00 -14.96 -16.85
CA ILE A 41 25.55 -13.84 -17.69
C ILE A 41 24.74 -14.39 -18.88
N LEU A 42 25.23 -15.44 -19.53
CA LEU A 42 24.54 -16.07 -20.64
C LEU A 42 23.17 -16.64 -20.22
N ALA A 43 23.09 -17.32 -19.08
CA ALA A 43 21.83 -17.85 -18.55
C ALA A 43 20.78 -16.74 -18.31
N LYS A 44 21.20 -15.59 -17.76
CA LYS A 44 20.34 -14.39 -17.65
C LYS A 44 19.85 -13.94 -19.03
N CYS A 45 20.77 -13.79 -20.00
CA CYS A 45 20.44 -13.32 -21.34
C CYS A 45 19.41 -14.23 -22.03
N LEU A 46 19.62 -15.55 -21.96
CA LEU A 46 18.71 -16.54 -22.54
C LEU A 46 17.32 -16.49 -21.89
N LEU A 47 17.25 -16.33 -20.57
CA LEU A 47 15.97 -16.13 -19.87
C LEU A 47 15.25 -14.85 -20.31
N GLU A 48 15.95 -13.72 -20.42
CA GLU A 48 15.34 -12.45 -20.86
C GLU A 48 14.89 -12.48 -22.33
N LEU A 49 15.54 -13.28 -23.17
CA LEU A 49 15.18 -13.49 -24.58
C LEU A 49 14.11 -14.58 -24.77
N GLY A 50 13.74 -15.34 -23.74
CA GLY A 50 12.81 -16.45 -23.86
C GLY A 50 13.36 -17.66 -24.63
N ARG A 51 14.69 -17.81 -24.70
CA ARG A 51 15.37 -18.91 -25.41
C ARG A 51 15.52 -20.12 -24.49
N ASP A 52 14.37 -20.69 -24.14
CA ASP A 52 14.25 -21.73 -23.10
C ASP A 52 15.00 -23.03 -23.47
N ASP A 53 14.98 -23.45 -24.74
CA ASP A 53 15.69 -24.67 -25.18
C ASP A 53 17.22 -24.54 -25.04
N GLU A 54 17.76 -23.36 -25.35
CA GLU A 54 19.20 -23.10 -25.24
C GLU A 54 19.63 -22.91 -23.79
N LEU A 55 18.75 -22.35 -22.97
CA LEU A 55 18.96 -22.31 -21.54
C LEU A 55 18.97 -23.73 -20.95
N GLU A 56 18.09 -24.63 -21.39
CA GLU A 56 18.09 -26.03 -20.94
C GLU A 56 19.43 -26.68 -21.26
N HIS A 57 19.92 -26.53 -22.50
CA HIS A 57 21.23 -27.07 -22.89
C HIS A 57 22.39 -26.51 -22.05
N LEU A 58 22.41 -25.20 -21.82
CA LEU A 58 23.43 -24.56 -20.98
C LEU A 58 23.38 -25.07 -19.53
N LEU A 59 22.18 -25.26 -18.98
CA LEU A 59 21.99 -25.76 -17.62
C LEU A 59 22.39 -27.24 -17.46
N GLU A 60 22.33 -28.02 -18.54
CA GLU A 60 22.82 -29.40 -18.63
C GLU A 60 24.35 -29.45 -18.76
N GLU A 61 24.94 -28.59 -19.58
CA GLU A 61 26.39 -28.52 -19.77
C GLU A 61 27.13 -28.24 -18.44
N TYR A 62 26.56 -27.36 -17.62
CA TYR A 62 27.09 -27.02 -16.29
C TYR A 62 26.23 -27.60 -15.17
N ALA A 63 25.84 -28.88 -15.29
CA ALA A 63 24.85 -29.46 -14.37
C ALA A 63 25.26 -29.51 -12.89
N GLU A 64 26.56 -29.47 -12.62
CA GLU A 64 27.18 -29.51 -11.29
C GLU A 64 27.23 -28.14 -10.58
N ASP A 65 26.83 -27.05 -11.25
CA ASP A 65 26.80 -25.72 -10.64
C ASP A 65 25.65 -25.62 -9.63
N GLY A 66 25.99 -25.63 -8.34
CA GLY A 66 25.06 -25.53 -7.21
C GLY A 66 24.69 -24.11 -6.80
N SER A 67 25.07 -23.08 -7.55
CA SER A 67 24.77 -21.68 -7.21
C SER A 67 23.29 -21.35 -7.28
N ALA A 68 22.90 -20.27 -6.60
CA ALA A 68 21.55 -19.72 -6.71
C ALA A 68 21.17 -19.38 -8.17
N ASN A 69 22.13 -18.93 -8.98
CA ASN A 69 21.94 -18.65 -10.41
C ASN A 69 21.40 -19.86 -11.15
N TRP A 70 22.03 -21.02 -10.98
CA TRP A 70 21.62 -22.25 -11.66
C TRP A 70 20.33 -22.81 -11.08
N ALA A 71 20.24 -22.89 -9.75
CA ALA A 71 19.09 -23.47 -9.07
C ALA A 71 17.80 -22.73 -9.43
N TYR A 72 17.78 -21.39 -9.36
CA TYR A 72 16.59 -20.62 -9.66
C TYR A 72 16.35 -20.41 -11.16
N ALA A 73 17.38 -20.46 -12.02
CA ALA A 73 17.17 -20.52 -13.47
C ALA A 73 16.43 -21.80 -13.89
N ARG A 74 16.80 -22.97 -13.33
CA ARG A 74 16.08 -24.24 -13.53
C ARG A 74 14.62 -24.16 -13.08
N VAL A 75 14.36 -23.46 -11.97
CA VAL A 75 12.99 -23.24 -11.47
C VAL A 75 12.17 -22.44 -12.49
N LEU A 76 12.70 -21.30 -12.95
CA LEU A 76 11.99 -20.42 -13.88
C LEU A 76 11.76 -21.10 -15.23
N LEU A 77 12.76 -21.82 -15.74
CA LEU A 77 12.65 -22.62 -16.97
C LEU A 77 11.57 -23.70 -16.84
N ALA A 78 11.59 -24.49 -15.77
CA ALA A 78 10.57 -25.52 -15.54
C ALA A 78 9.16 -24.93 -15.41
N PHE A 79 9.03 -23.74 -14.82
CA PHE A 79 7.76 -23.02 -14.73
C PHE A 79 7.30 -22.52 -16.11
N ARG A 80 8.20 -22.01 -16.96
CA ARG A 80 7.85 -21.60 -18.33
C ARG A 80 7.35 -22.77 -19.18
N GLN A 81 8.05 -23.89 -19.11
CA GLN A 81 7.72 -25.08 -19.90
C GLN A 81 6.44 -25.79 -19.44
N GLN A 82 6.17 -25.82 -18.12
CA GLN A 82 5.14 -26.71 -17.54
C GLN A 82 4.17 -26.02 -16.59
N GLY A 83 4.29 -24.71 -16.40
CA GLY A 83 3.56 -23.96 -15.39
C GLY A 83 3.82 -24.47 -13.97
N ASP A 84 2.78 -24.45 -13.14
CA ASP A 84 2.84 -24.93 -11.75
C ASP A 84 2.83 -26.47 -11.67
N SER A 85 3.92 -27.10 -12.13
CA SER A 85 4.05 -28.55 -12.19
C SER A 85 4.78 -29.14 -10.96
N ARG A 86 4.64 -30.45 -10.73
CA ARG A 86 5.42 -31.17 -9.71
C ARG A 86 6.93 -31.08 -9.94
N ARG A 87 7.39 -30.86 -11.19
CA ARG A 87 8.82 -30.64 -11.51
C ARG A 87 9.24 -29.27 -11.02
N ALA A 88 8.52 -28.20 -11.43
CA ALA A 88 8.81 -26.83 -11.01
C ALA A 88 8.76 -26.65 -9.48
N GLN A 89 7.78 -27.28 -8.81
CA GLN A 89 7.66 -27.23 -7.35
C GLN A 89 8.81 -27.93 -6.62
N ARG A 90 9.26 -29.10 -7.13
CA ARG A 90 10.40 -29.82 -6.54
C ARG A 90 11.69 -29.02 -6.69
N LEU A 91 11.95 -28.49 -7.88
CA LEU A 91 13.10 -27.64 -8.15
C LEU A 91 13.08 -26.38 -7.27
N LEU A 92 11.91 -25.75 -7.09
CA LEU A 92 11.78 -24.59 -6.19
C LEU A 92 12.10 -24.97 -4.75
N ALA A 93 11.62 -26.13 -4.29
CA ALA A 93 11.90 -26.62 -2.96
C ALA A 93 13.38 -26.97 -2.72
N GLU A 94 14.11 -27.37 -3.76
CA GLU A 94 15.56 -27.57 -3.75
C GLU A 94 16.31 -26.24 -3.75
N ALA A 95 15.96 -25.33 -4.67
CA ALA A 95 16.57 -24.00 -4.78
C ALA A 95 16.44 -23.20 -3.47
N MET A 96 15.27 -23.23 -2.82
CA MET A 96 15.06 -22.59 -1.52
C MET A 96 15.85 -23.24 -0.38
N ARG A 97 16.19 -24.54 -0.47
CA ARG A 97 17.08 -25.19 0.51
C ARG A 97 18.53 -24.77 0.32
N GLY A 98 18.95 -24.54 -0.92
CA GLY A 98 20.28 -24.03 -1.26
C GLY A 98 20.44 -22.57 -0.84
N ASN A 99 19.48 -21.71 -1.20
CA ASN A 99 19.47 -20.31 -0.78
C ASN A 99 18.03 -19.84 -0.54
N ARG A 100 17.66 -19.72 0.73
CA ARG A 100 16.30 -19.32 1.18
C ARG A 100 15.99 -17.84 0.96
N HIS A 101 17.02 -17.01 0.79
CA HIS A 101 16.89 -15.55 0.78
C HIS A 101 16.43 -15.01 -0.58
N VAL A 102 16.74 -15.72 -1.68
CA VAL A 102 16.41 -15.31 -3.06
C VAL A 102 14.92 -15.02 -3.23
N ALA A 103 14.04 -15.87 -2.68
CA ALA A 103 12.60 -15.70 -2.83
C ALA A 103 12.10 -14.37 -2.26
N ALA A 104 12.61 -13.95 -1.09
CA ALA A 104 12.20 -12.69 -0.46
C ALA A 104 12.60 -11.47 -1.32
N TYR A 105 13.82 -11.48 -1.87
CA TYR A 105 14.29 -10.42 -2.77
C TYR A 105 13.54 -10.39 -4.11
N LEU A 106 13.26 -11.56 -4.72
CA LEU A 106 12.47 -11.64 -5.96
C LEU A 106 11.03 -11.12 -5.78
N LEU A 107 10.42 -11.39 -4.63
CA LEU A 107 9.05 -10.98 -4.31
C LEU A 107 8.92 -9.51 -3.91
N GLY A 108 10.05 -8.85 -3.62
CA GLY A 108 10.10 -7.48 -3.13
C GLY A 108 9.86 -7.35 -1.61
N ASP A 109 9.85 -8.46 -0.87
CA ASP A 109 9.64 -8.46 0.59
C ASP A 109 10.83 -7.84 1.34
N VAL A 110 12.02 -7.85 0.73
CA VAL A 110 13.23 -7.19 1.24
C VAL A 110 13.79 -6.31 0.12
N PRO A 111 14.07 -5.01 0.35
CA PRO A 111 14.65 -4.15 -0.66
C PRO A 111 16.09 -4.57 -1.01
N LEU A 112 16.45 -4.47 -2.30
CA LEU A 112 17.82 -4.64 -2.73
C LEU A 112 18.72 -3.52 -2.16
N PRO A 113 19.93 -3.82 -1.68
CA PRO A 113 20.84 -2.80 -1.18
C PRO A 113 21.27 -1.85 -2.31
N ARG A 114 21.49 -0.57 -1.97
CA ARG A 114 21.92 0.46 -2.93
C ARG A 114 23.26 0.18 -3.60
N ARG A 115 24.12 -0.58 -2.92
CA ARG A 115 25.41 -1.07 -3.45
C ARG A 115 25.37 -2.60 -3.47
N LEU A 116 25.66 -3.18 -4.63
CA LEU A 116 25.76 -4.62 -4.77
C LEU A 116 27.04 -5.14 -4.07
N PRO A 117 27.00 -6.31 -3.43
CA PRO A 117 28.17 -6.93 -2.83
C PRO A 117 29.27 -7.18 -3.87
N ASP A 118 30.53 -6.94 -3.50
CA ASP A 118 31.69 -7.22 -4.36
C ASP A 118 32.00 -8.73 -4.43
N TYR A 119 31.57 -9.50 -3.43
CA TYR A 119 31.71 -10.95 -3.31
C TYR A 119 30.45 -11.55 -2.70
N PHE A 120 30.26 -12.85 -2.86
CA PHE A 120 29.19 -13.59 -2.21
C PHE A 120 29.70 -14.86 -1.55
N SER A 121 28.95 -15.33 -0.56
CA SER A 121 29.08 -16.67 0.00
C SER A 121 27.90 -17.52 -0.47
N PRO A 122 28.13 -18.75 -0.98
CA PRO A 122 27.04 -19.64 -1.39
C PRO A 122 26.03 -19.88 -0.26
N GLY A 123 24.74 -19.76 -0.59
CA GLY A 123 23.61 -19.92 0.34
C GLY A 123 23.26 -18.69 1.17
N GLU A 124 24.09 -17.66 1.17
CA GLU A 124 23.92 -16.47 2.00
C GLU A 124 23.14 -15.35 1.28
N LYS A 125 22.83 -14.29 2.04
CA LYS A 125 22.07 -13.11 1.55
C LYS A 125 22.76 -12.42 0.36
N ASP A 126 24.09 -12.32 0.35
CA ASP A 126 24.83 -11.64 -0.71
C ASP A 126 24.67 -12.32 -2.07
N GLU A 127 24.65 -13.67 -2.09
CA GLU A 127 24.37 -14.44 -3.31
C GLU A 127 22.95 -14.19 -3.80
N ALA A 128 21.98 -14.09 -2.88
CA ALA A 128 20.59 -13.82 -3.21
C ALA A 128 20.38 -12.41 -3.79
N VAL A 129 21.10 -11.41 -3.26
CA VAL A 129 21.12 -10.05 -3.78
C VAL A 129 21.67 -10.03 -5.21
N LEU A 130 22.81 -10.67 -5.46
CA LEU A 130 23.43 -10.73 -6.78
C LEU A 130 22.56 -11.48 -7.78
N TYR A 131 21.94 -12.59 -7.39
CA TYR A 131 20.97 -13.29 -8.23
C TYR A 131 19.80 -12.38 -8.60
N THR A 132 19.15 -11.78 -7.61
CA THR A 132 17.94 -10.98 -7.83
C THR A 132 18.24 -9.77 -8.71
N ALA A 133 19.33 -9.05 -8.46
CA ALA A 133 19.75 -7.90 -9.27
C ALA A 133 19.91 -8.26 -10.74
N ASN A 134 20.35 -9.49 -11.03
CA ASN A 134 20.60 -9.95 -12.39
C ASN A 134 19.37 -10.60 -13.06
N TYR A 135 18.53 -11.32 -12.32
CA TYR A 135 17.48 -12.17 -12.91
C TYR A 135 16.05 -11.67 -12.69
N LEU A 136 15.83 -10.64 -11.86
CA LEU A 136 14.48 -10.13 -11.56
C LEU A 136 13.69 -9.73 -12.82
N ALA A 137 14.36 -9.16 -13.82
CA ALA A 137 13.73 -8.78 -15.09
C ALA A 137 13.10 -10.00 -15.80
N ALA A 138 13.81 -11.13 -15.86
CA ALA A 138 13.29 -12.36 -16.46
C ALA A 138 12.10 -12.94 -15.69
N TRP A 139 12.12 -12.88 -14.35
CA TRP A 139 10.99 -13.31 -13.53
C TRP A 139 9.76 -12.42 -13.74
N LYS A 140 9.92 -11.10 -13.81
CA LYS A 140 8.83 -10.15 -14.08
C LYS A 140 8.28 -10.28 -15.50
N ALA A 141 9.15 -10.54 -16.48
CA ALA A 141 8.75 -10.75 -17.88
C ALA A 141 8.02 -12.08 -18.10
N THR A 142 8.12 -13.04 -17.17
CA THR A 142 7.45 -14.34 -17.28
C THR A 142 6.04 -14.27 -16.68
N PRO A 143 4.97 -14.38 -17.48
CA PRO A 143 3.60 -14.25 -16.98
C PRO A 143 3.30 -15.22 -15.83
N GLY A 144 2.82 -14.68 -14.70
CA GLY A 144 2.41 -15.47 -13.55
C GLY A 144 3.54 -16.07 -12.70
N ALA A 145 4.82 -15.92 -13.07
CA ALA A 145 5.94 -16.52 -12.33
C ALA A 145 6.12 -15.91 -10.93
N ILE A 146 6.07 -14.58 -10.81
CA ILE A 146 6.13 -13.89 -9.51
C ILE A 146 4.93 -14.26 -8.63
N SER A 147 3.72 -14.28 -9.19
CA SER A 147 2.51 -14.65 -8.45
C SER A 147 2.54 -16.12 -8.01
N TRP A 148 3.06 -17.01 -8.85
CA TRP A 148 3.27 -18.42 -8.51
C TRP A 148 4.31 -18.59 -7.41
N LEU A 149 5.47 -17.94 -7.52
CA LEU A 149 6.50 -17.94 -6.49
C LEU A 149 5.92 -17.44 -5.16
N ARG A 150 5.13 -16.35 -5.17
CA ARG A 150 4.47 -15.81 -3.97
C ARG A 150 3.52 -16.82 -3.35
N ARG A 151 2.68 -17.49 -4.15
CA ARG A 151 1.78 -18.56 -3.66
C ARG A 151 2.55 -19.72 -3.05
N ARG A 152 3.66 -20.12 -3.67
CA ARG A 152 4.46 -21.27 -3.21
C ARG A 152 5.30 -20.95 -1.98
N VAL A 153 5.86 -19.75 -1.89
CA VAL A 153 6.56 -19.27 -0.70
C VAL A 153 5.59 -19.10 0.46
N LYS A 154 4.41 -18.49 0.25
CA LYS A 154 3.35 -18.42 1.28
C LYS A 154 2.80 -19.80 1.68
N ALA A 155 2.87 -20.80 0.81
CA ALA A 155 2.51 -22.19 1.12
C ALA A 155 3.62 -22.98 1.84
N LYS A 156 4.85 -22.45 1.92
CA LYS A 156 6.04 -23.12 2.48
C LYS A 156 6.73 -22.37 3.62
N GLN A 157 6.50 -21.06 3.77
CA GLN A 157 6.30 -20.48 5.10
C GLN A 157 5.28 -21.39 5.78
N PRO A 158 5.38 -21.66 7.10
CA PRO A 158 4.26 -22.29 7.77
C PRO A 158 3.06 -21.48 7.30
N ARG A 159 2.08 -22.17 6.70
CA ARG A 159 0.77 -21.58 6.57
C ARG A 159 0.54 -20.96 7.95
N ALA A 160 0.22 -19.67 8.02
CA ALA A 160 -0.78 -19.33 9.02
C ALA A 160 -1.90 -20.31 8.69
N ASP A 161 -1.95 -21.38 9.47
CA ASP A 161 -2.71 -22.55 9.13
C ASP A 161 -4.09 -22.05 8.79
N LYS A 162 -4.67 -22.57 7.72
CA LYS A 162 -6.13 -22.60 7.68
C LYS A 162 -6.48 -23.22 9.04
N PRO A 163 -7.15 -22.52 9.97
CA PRO A 163 -7.33 -23.01 11.32
C PRO A 163 -7.85 -24.44 11.17
N PRO A 164 -7.19 -25.44 11.77
CA PRO A 164 -7.73 -26.78 11.79
C PRO A 164 -9.18 -26.66 12.23
N ALA A 165 -10.07 -27.34 11.51
CA ALA A 165 -11.49 -27.32 11.78
C ALA A 165 -11.69 -27.40 13.30
N SER A 166 -12.15 -26.30 13.89
CA SER A 166 -12.24 -26.04 15.33
C SER A 166 -11.16 -26.75 16.17
N TYR A 167 -10.02 -26.11 16.40
CA TYR A 167 -9.38 -26.36 17.69
C TYR A 167 -10.37 -25.94 18.78
N PRO A 168 -10.54 -26.73 19.86
CA PRO A 168 -11.29 -26.27 21.00
C PRO A 168 -10.70 -24.92 21.44
N PRO A 169 -11.51 -23.97 21.93
CA PRO A 169 -10.98 -22.71 22.44
C PRO A 169 -9.81 -23.03 23.36
N ALA A 170 -8.67 -22.38 23.15
CA ALA A 170 -7.50 -22.54 23.98
C ALA A 170 -7.95 -22.36 25.42
N ARG A 171 -8.01 -23.45 26.18
CA ARG A 171 -8.35 -23.34 27.59
C ARG A 171 -7.18 -22.60 28.22
N ALA A 172 -7.49 -21.49 28.88
CA ALA A 172 -6.54 -20.73 29.70
C ALA A 172 -6.12 -21.50 30.97
N ASP A 173 -6.16 -22.83 30.92
CA ASP A 173 -5.83 -23.71 32.03
C ASP A 173 -4.30 -23.85 32.07
N ASN A 174 -3.71 -23.65 33.25
CA ASN A 174 -2.30 -23.87 33.56
C ASN A 174 -1.30 -22.98 32.80
N LEU A 175 -1.71 -21.79 32.34
CA LEU A 175 -0.77 -20.82 31.75
C LEU A 175 0.30 -20.38 32.76
N ASP A 176 -0.03 -20.36 34.05
CA ASP A 176 0.86 -20.02 35.15
C ASP A 176 1.98 -21.04 35.39
N ASP A 177 1.85 -22.25 34.84
CA ASP A 177 2.88 -23.29 34.87
C ASP A 177 3.93 -23.14 33.76
N LEU A 178 3.64 -22.35 32.71
CA LEU A 178 4.57 -22.14 31.61
C LEU A 178 5.83 -21.39 32.09
N PRO A 179 7.02 -21.70 31.55
CA PRO A 179 8.23 -20.95 31.87
C PRO A 179 8.03 -19.47 31.54
N GLN A 180 8.61 -18.58 32.35
CA GLN A 180 8.50 -17.14 32.15
C GLN A 180 9.83 -16.54 31.72
N VAL A 181 9.82 -15.77 30.64
CA VAL A 181 10.97 -15.02 30.12
C VAL A 181 10.81 -13.57 30.57
N LYS A 182 11.48 -13.19 31.68
CA LYS A 182 11.23 -11.91 32.37
C LYS A 182 11.58 -10.66 31.58
N ASP A 183 12.54 -10.76 30.66
CA ASP A 183 13.03 -9.63 29.87
C ASP A 183 12.25 -9.45 28.56
N GLU A 184 11.26 -10.30 28.32
CA GLU A 184 10.46 -10.27 27.11
C GLU A 184 9.24 -9.36 27.27
N LEU A 185 9.04 -8.52 26.25
CA LEU A 185 8.00 -7.51 26.20
C LEU A 185 7.10 -7.76 25.00
N TRP A 186 5.87 -8.16 25.26
CA TRP A 186 4.86 -8.33 24.22
C TRP A 186 3.98 -7.09 24.12
N GLN A 187 3.46 -6.83 22.93
CA GLN A 187 2.49 -5.77 22.66
C GLN A 187 1.23 -6.41 22.07
N ALA A 188 0.06 -5.93 22.47
CA ALA A 188 -1.19 -6.43 21.91
C ALA A 188 -2.26 -5.35 21.81
N ASP A 189 -3.07 -5.42 20.76
CA ASP A 189 -4.18 -4.50 20.55
C ASP A 189 -5.28 -5.07 19.65
N ILE A 190 -6.44 -4.40 19.66
CA ILE A 190 -7.55 -4.62 18.74
C ILE A 190 -7.64 -3.40 17.83
N LEU A 191 -7.44 -3.59 16.53
CA LEU A 191 -7.40 -2.53 15.52
C LEU A 191 -8.36 -2.84 14.37
N ARG A 192 -8.73 -1.85 13.56
CA ARG A 192 -9.31 -2.13 12.23
C ARG A 192 -8.19 -2.33 11.23
N LEU A 193 -8.38 -3.18 10.23
CA LEU A 193 -7.37 -3.40 9.20
C LEU A 193 -7.06 -2.07 8.48
N PRO A 194 -5.78 -1.76 8.18
CA PRO A 194 -5.39 -0.55 7.46
C PRO A 194 -5.58 -0.71 5.95
N ALA A 195 -6.53 -1.55 5.53
CA ALA A 195 -6.86 -1.77 4.14
C ALA A 195 -8.31 -2.23 4.01
N TRP A 196 -8.93 -1.87 2.88
CA TRP A 196 -10.18 -2.46 2.44
C TRP A 196 -9.92 -3.85 1.86
N VAL A 197 -10.72 -4.82 2.28
CA VAL A 197 -10.75 -6.16 1.68
C VAL A 197 -12.16 -6.45 1.19
N GLU A 198 -12.25 -7.20 0.09
CA GLU A 198 -13.54 -7.65 -0.43
C GLU A 198 -13.95 -8.94 0.30
N VAL A 199 -15.08 -8.90 1.00
CA VAL A 199 -15.71 -10.07 1.63
C VAL A 199 -17.12 -10.19 1.07
N ASP A 200 -17.42 -11.31 0.40
CA ASP A 200 -18.72 -11.55 -0.24
C ASP A 200 -19.18 -10.41 -1.18
N GLY A 201 -18.23 -9.79 -1.90
CA GLY A 201 -18.48 -8.68 -2.82
C GLY A 201 -18.68 -7.32 -2.14
N THR A 202 -18.55 -7.25 -0.81
CA THR A 202 -18.68 -6.00 -0.04
C THR A 202 -17.30 -5.55 0.44
N PRO A 203 -16.87 -4.30 0.15
CA PRO A 203 -15.70 -3.71 0.78
C PRO A 203 -15.91 -3.69 2.29
N THR A 204 -14.98 -4.26 3.04
CA THR A 204 -15.02 -4.29 4.50
C THR A 204 -13.62 -4.01 5.02
N ARG A 205 -13.52 -3.30 6.16
CA ARG A 205 -12.31 -3.29 6.99
C ARG A 205 -12.53 -4.17 8.22
N PRO A 206 -12.06 -5.43 8.20
CA PRO A 206 -12.15 -6.34 9.32
C PRO A 206 -11.42 -5.78 10.54
N TRP A 207 -11.85 -6.21 11.71
CA TRP A 207 -11.09 -6.05 12.94
C TRP A 207 -9.97 -7.08 13.00
N LEU A 208 -8.81 -6.62 13.47
CA LEU A 208 -7.59 -7.36 13.69
C LEU A 208 -7.28 -7.37 15.19
N VAL A 209 -7.17 -8.56 15.78
CA VAL A 209 -6.47 -8.73 17.06
C VAL A 209 -5.04 -9.07 16.73
N LEU A 210 -4.07 -8.34 17.27
CA LEU A 210 -2.65 -8.55 16.99
C LEU A 210 -1.86 -8.68 18.29
N VAL A 211 -1.00 -9.68 18.37
CA VAL A 211 -0.05 -9.90 19.47
C VAL A 211 1.35 -10.01 18.89
N THR A 212 2.26 -9.15 19.32
CA THR A 212 3.65 -9.09 18.86
C THR A 212 4.62 -9.23 20.02
N ASP A 213 5.82 -9.70 19.72
CA ASP A 213 6.97 -9.70 20.60
C ASP A 213 7.90 -8.58 20.15
N ARG A 214 8.01 -7.54 20.98
CA ARG A 214 8.87 -6.38 20.75
C ARG A 214 10.34 -6.70 20.98
N THR A 215 10.66 -7.72 21.77
CA THR A 215 12.05 -8.07 22.09
C THR A 215 12.72 -8.79 20.92
N ASN A 216 11.97 -9.60 20.16
CA ASN A 216 12.51 -10.39 19.05
C ASN A 216 11.97 -9.99 17.66
N ASP A 217 11.20 -8.90 17.57
CA ASP A 217 10.59 -8.38 16.34
C ASP A 217 9.68 -9.40 15.63
N LEU A 218 8.81 -10.09 16.37
CA LEU A 218 7.95 -11.16 15.85
C LEU A 218 6.46 -10.86 15.98
N ILE A 219 5.66 -11.38 15.06
CA ILE A 219 4.20 -11.53 15.24
C ILE A 219 3.96 -12.90 15.86
N LEU A 220 3.35 -12.92 17.04
CA LEU A 220 3.11 -14.14 17.81
C LEU A 220 1.77 -14.78 17.48
N ALA A 221 0.72 -13.96 17.44
CA ALA A 221 -0.64 -14.40 17.13
C ALA A 221 -1.42 -13.25 16.49
N TYR A 222 -2.39 -13.61 15.67
CA TYR A 222 -3.36 -12.65 15.13
C TYR A 222 -4.71 -13.31 14.87
N ASP A 223 -5.75 -12.49 14.74
CA ASP A 223 -7.08 -12.91 14.33
C ASP A 223 -7.76 -11.82 13.53
N MET A 224 -8.52 -12.20 12.50
CA MET A 224 -9.29 -11.26 11.68
C MET A 224 -10.77 -11.62 11.74
N SER A 225 -11.62 -10.62 11.97
CA SER A 225 -13.07 -10.82 12.04
C SER A 225 -13.83 -9.60 11.54
N ASN A 226 -15.02 -9.80 10.98
CA ASN A 226 -15.83 -8.68 10.47
C ASN A 226 -16.62 -7.97 11.58
N GLN A 227 -16.69 -8.56 12.78
CA GLN A 227 -17.36 -7.99 13.95
C GLN A 227 -16.31 -7.52 14.95
N GLN A 228 -16.62 -6.48 15.72
CA GLN A 228 -15.70 -5.98 16.73
C GLN A 228 -15.39 -7.08 17.77
N PRO A 229 -14.12 -7.47 17.94
CA PRO A 229 -13.74 -8.49 18.92
C PRO A 229 -14.03 -8.02 20.34
N THR A 230 -14.41 -8.97 21.20
CA THR A 230 -14.52 -8.72 22.63
C THR A 230 -13.14 -8.71 23.28
N ALA A 231 -13.03 -8.13 24.48
CA ALA A 231 -11.80 -8.21 25.25
C ALA A 231 -11.42 -9.67 25.62
N ASP A 232 -12.40 -10.57 25.72
CA ASP A 232 -12.14 -12.01 25.90
C ASP A 232 -11.36 -12.58 24.71
N ARG A 233 -11.63 -12.09 23.49
CA ARG A 233 -10.91 -12.53 22.30
C ARG A 233 -9.44 -12.08 22.31
N LEU A 234 -9.17 -10.89 22.84
CA LEU A 234 -7.79 -10.43 23.07
C LEU A 234 -7.06 -11.34 24.05
N TRP A 235 -7.72 -11.73 25.15
CA TRP A 235 -7.16 -12.69 26.11
C TRP A 235 -6.91 -14.06 25.48
N GLU A 236 -7.87 -14.61 24.73
CA GLU A 236 -7.69 -15.89 24.02
C GLU A 236 -6.47 -15.87 23.11
N LYS A 237 -6.21 -14.76 22.42
CA LYS A 237 -5.06 -14.62 21.52
C LYS A 237 -3.73 -14.48 22.27
N LEU A 238 -3.72 -13.81 23.42
CA LEU A 238 -2.56 -13.78 24.32
C LEU A 238 -2.25 -15.19 24.87
N ALA A 239 -3.29 -15.92 25.30
CA ALA A 239 -3.15 -17.30 25.77
C ALA A 239 -2.65 -18.24 24.66
N GLU A 240 -3.20 -18.11 23.45
CA GLU A 240 -2.74 -18.83 22.26
C GLU A 240 -1.26 -18.56 21.98
N ALA A 241 -0.82 -17.30 22.02
CA ALA A 241 0.57 -16.92 21.83
C ALA A 241 1.52 -17.56 22.86
N MET A 242 1.10 -17.64 24.13
CA MET A 242 1.89 -18.30 25.20
C MET A 242 2.01 -19.81 25.00
N GLN A 243 0.93 -20.44 24.54
CA GLN A 243 0.86 -21.90 24.35
C GLN A 243 1.48 -22.35 23.03
N SER A 244 1.43 -21.50 22.01
CA SER A 244 1.80 -21.80 20.62
C SER A 244 2.74 -20.73 20.10
N SER A 245 3.91 -20.58 20.72
CA SER A 245 4.90 -19.65 20.19
C SER A 245 5.36 -20.08 18.81
N SER A 246 5.29 -19.17 17.85
CA SER A 246 5.84 -19.35 16.49
C SER A 246 7.35 -19.55 16.51
N VAL A 247 8.02 -19.16 17.60
CA VAL A 247 9.47 -19.27 17.80
C VAL A 247 9.77 -19.74 19.22
N GLY A 248 10.25 -20.97 19.34
CA GLY A 248 10.67 -21.55 20.62
C GLY A 248 9.59 -22.40 21.30
N SER A 249 9.85 -22.75 22.56
CA SER A 249 8.91 -23.55 23.36
C SER A 249 7.83 -22.66 23.99
N PRO A 250 6.66 -23.21 24.37
CA PRO A 250 5.61 -22.44 25.07
C PRO A 250 6.14 -21.72 26.32
N HIS A 251 5.84 -20.42 26.45
CA HIS A 251 6.33 -19.58 27.54
C HIS A 251 5.46 -18.34 27.74
N ARG A 252 5.67 -17.65 28.86
CA ARG A 252 5.05 -16.36 29.19
C ARG A 252 6.08 -15.23 29.10
N PRO A 253 5.67 -14.03 28.65
CA PRO A 253 6.51 -12.85 28.74
C PRO A 253 6.63 -12.32 30.18
N GLY A 254 7.56 -11.40 30.38
CA GLY A 254 7.65 -10.62 31.61
C GLY A 254 6.60 -9.52 31.66
N CYS A 255 6.29 -8.92 30.51
CA CYS A 255 5.40 -7.78 30.39
C CYS A 255 4.57 -7.83 29.11
N VAL A 256 3.32 -7.38 29.20
CA VAL A 256 2.42 -7.11 28.06
C VAL A 256 2.02 -5.64 28.10
N GLN A 257 2.24 -4.95 26.98
CA GLN A 257 1.77 -3.59 26.74
C GLN A 257 0.48 -3.60 25.91
N LEU A 258 -0.48 -2.78 26.33
CA LEU A 258 -1.77 -2.58 25.66
C LEU A 258 -1.98 -1.09 25.37
N ARG A 259 -2.73 -0.75 24.32
CA ARG A 259 -3.02 0.66 23.98
C ARG A 259 -4.11 1.28 24.84
N SER A 260 -5.09 0.48 25.26
CA SER A 260 -6.31 0.93 25.94
C SER A 260 -6.36 0.53 27.41
N GLU A 261 -6.77 1.47 28.27
CA GLU A 261 -7.04 1.19 29.69
C GLU A 261 -8.23 0.23 29.86
N ASP A 262 -9.22 0.28 28.95
CA ASP A 262 -10.35 -0.66 28.96
C ASP A 262 -9.88 -2.08 28.65
N HIS A 263 -8.96 -2.24 27.69
CA HIS A 263 -8.34 -3.53 27.42
C HIS A 263 -7.54 -4.02 28.64
N ARG A 264 -6.76 -3.15 29.28
CA ARG A 264 -6.03 -3.49 30.52
C ARG A 264 -6.96 -3.91 31.64
N HIS A 265 -8.06 -3.20 31.88
CA HIS A 265 -9.04 -3.60 32.89
C HIS A 265 -9.66 -4.96 32.59
N ALA A 266 -9.91 -5.27 31.32
CA ALA A 266 -10.54 -6.51 30.92
C ALA A 266 -9.59 -7.72 31.00
N VAL A 267 -8.33 -7.60 30.57
CA VAL A 267 -7.39 -8.74 30.52
C VAL A 267 -6.36 -8.75 31.67
N GLY A 268 -6.22 -7.65 32.39
CA GLY A 268 -5.19 -7.46 33.42
C GLY A 268 -5.28 -8.48 34.55
N ARG A 269 -6.49 -8.83 35.00
CA ARG A 269 -6.69 -9.85 36.03
C ARG A 269 -6.12 -11.21 35.62
N TYR A 270 -6.27 -11.59 34.34
CA TYR A 270 -5.76 -12.87 33.83
C TYR A 270 -4.24 -12.86 33.68
N LEU A 271 -3.67 -11.73 33.22
CA LEU A 271 -2.21 -11.54 33.14
C LEU A 271 -1.54 -11.55 34.52
N GLU A 272 -2.16 -10.93 35.53
CA GLU A 272 -1.68 -10.93 36.91
C GLU A 272 -1.68 -12.33 37.53
N GLN A 273 -2.72 -13.15 37.28
CA GLN A 273 -2.74 -14.55 37.68
C GLN A 273 -1.58 -15.33 37.07
N CYS A 274 -1.22 -14.99 35.83
CA CYS A 274 -0.04 -15.51 35.14
C CYS A 274 1.27 -14.81 35.54
N ARG A 275 1.30 -13.96 36.56
CA ARG A 275 2.50 -13.21 37.00
C ARG A 275 3.16 -12.38 35.89
N ILE A 276 2.36 -11.91 34.92
CA ILE A 276 2.80 -11.06 33.82
C ILE A 276 2.43 -9.61 34.15
N GLN A 277 3.37 -8.69 34.01
CA GLN A 277 3.06 -7.27 34.18
C GLN A 277 2.21 -6.75 33.02
N CYS A 278 1.14 -6.01 33.30
CA CYS A 278 0.29 -5.40 32.28
C CYS A 278 0.37 -3.86 32.37
N VAL A 279 0.80 -3.21 31.28
CA VAL A 279 1.04 -1.77 31.22
C VAL A 279 0.27 -1.16 30.05
N VAL A 280 -0.33 0.01 30.26
CA VAL A 280 -0.85 0.81 29.14
C VAL A 280 0.28 1.65 28.56
N SER A 281 0.43 1.60 27.24
CA SER A 281 1.38 2.43 26.50
C SER A 281 0.69 3.03 25.29
N GLY A 282 0.90 4.34 25.06
CA GLY A 282 0.49 4.99 23.82
C GLY A 282 1.42 4.68 22.64
N ASP A 283 2.61 4.15 22.94
CA ASP A 283 3.64 3.77 21.98
C ASP A 283 3.76 2.24 21.96
N LEU A 284 3.27 1.62 20.88
CA LEU A 284 3.38 0.18 20.61
C LEU A 284 4.18 -0.03 19.32
N ASP A 285 5.36 0.58 19.24
CA ASP A 285 6.28 0.58 18.08
C ASP A 285 6.35 -0.73 17.25
N GLN A 286 6.56 -1.89 17.86
CA GLN A 286 6.63 -3.16 17.13
C GLN A 286 5.28 -3.57 16.54
N LEU A 287 4.20 -3.39 17.31
CA LEU A 287 2.85 -3.63 16.84
C LEU A 287 2.48 -2.67 15.70
N ASP A 288 2.86 -1.40 15.81
CA ASP A 288 2.63 -0.36 14.81
C ASP A 288 3.41 -0.67 13.51
N SER A 289 4.67 -1.11 13.62
CA SER A 289 5.45 -1.56 12.46
C SER A 289 4.86 -2.81 11.78
N ALA A 290 4.36 -3.76 12.57
CA ALA A 290 3.67 -4.94 12.05
C ALA A 290 2.34 -4.58 11.35
N TYR A 291 1.62 -3.61 11.90
CA TYR A 291 0.38 -3.06 11.34
C TYR A 291 0.62 -2.32 10.01
N GLU A 292 1.65 -1.47 9.94
CA GLU A 292 2.07 -0.81 8.69
C GLU A 292 2.48 -1.83 7.62
N SER A 293 3.27 -2.84 8.00
CA SER A 293 3.69 -3.91 7.09
C SER A 293 2.50 -4.70 6.52
N LEU A 294 1.43 -4.88 7.32
CA LEU A 294 0.19 -5.50 6.85
C LEU A 294 -0.56 -4.61 5.85
N SER A 295 -0.56 -3.29 6.08
CA SER A 295 -1.12 -2.30 5.15
C SER A 295 -0.50 -2.40 3.76
N GLU A 296 0.82 -2.41 3.68
CA GLU A 296 1.57 -2.50 2.41
C GLU A 296 1.28 -3.78 1.62
N ARG A 297 0.92 -4.87 2.32
CA ARG A 297 0.72 -6.20 1.73
C ARG A 297 -0.72 -6.47 1.29
N VAL A 298 -1.69 -5.80 1.90
CA VAL A 298 -3.13 -6.01 1.68
C VAL A 298 -3.76 -4.87 0.87
N GLY A 299 -3.18 -3.66 0.93
CA GLY A 299 -3.66 -2.49 0.20
C GLY A 299 -3.69 -2.67 -1.32
N SER A 300 -4.77 -2.16 -1.92
CA SER A 300 -4.94 -2.10 -3.38
C SER A 300 -4.41 -0.78 -3.92
N GLY A 301 -3.15 -0.77 -4.38
CA GLY A 301 -2.59 0.33 -5.18
C GLY A 301 -2.40 1.67 -4.46
N PRO A 302 -1.83 2.68 -5.16
CA PRO A 302 -1.60 4.01 -4.59
C PRO A 302 -2.95 4.72 -4.40
N SER A 303 -3.42 4.79 -3.15
CA SER A 303 -4.38 5.79 -2.71
C SER A 303 -3.73 7.17 -2.75
N ILE A 304 -4.51 8.21 -3.00
CA ILE A 304 -4.08 9.58 -2.72
C ILE A 304 -3.73 9.64 -1.21
N PRO A 305 -2.57 10.20 -0.82
CA PRO A 305 -2.21 10.37 0.59
C PRO A 305 -3.30 11.09 1.39
N ALA A 306 -3.42 10.76 2.67
CA ALA A 306 -4.45 11.32 3.55
C ALA A 306 -4.24 12.82 3.79
N LEU A 307 -5.33 13.58 3.90
CA LEU A 307 -5.32 15.01 4.20
C LEU A 307 -4.63 15.29 5.53
N ILE A 308 -4.90 14.48 6.56
CA ILE A 308 -4.33 14.63 7.90
C ILE A 308 -2.82 14.40 7.96
N GLU A 309 -2.25 13.75 6.94
CA GLU A 309 -0.81 13.53 6.81
C GLU A 309 -0.11 14.66 6.06
N VAL A 310 -0.88 15.56 5.42
CA VAL A 310 -0.29 16.68 4.67
C VAL A 310 0.24 17.74 5.65
N PRO A 311 1.49 18.22 5.49
CA PRO A 311 2.04 19.24 6.35
C PRO A 311 1.16 20.49 6.47
N GLY A 312 0.82 20.86 7.70
CA GLY A 312 -0.04 22.01 8.01
C GLY A 312 -1.54 21.70 8.08
N MET A 313 -1.95 20.45 7.84
CA MET A 313 -3.33 19.99 7.99
C MET A 313 -3.49 19.09 9.21
N GLY A 314 -3.80 19.70 10.36
CA GLY A 314 -4.14 18.94 11.57
C GLY A 314 -5.63 18.59 11.64
N PRO A 315 -6.06 17.87 12.70
CA PRO A 315 -7.46 17.50 12.91
C PRO A 315 -8.45 18.66 12.83
N LYS A 316 -8.03 19.87 13.26
CA LYS A 316 -8.86 21.08 13.20
C LYS A 316 -9.16 21.50 11.76
N GLN A 317 -8.15 21.47 10.88
CA GLN A 317 -8.29 21.89 9.49
C GLN A 317 -9.14 20.91 8.70
N VAL A 318 -8.82 19.61 8.81
CA VAL A 318 -9.58 18.56 8.10
C VAL A 318 -11.01 18.49 8.63
N GLY A 319 -11.22 18.58 9.95
CA GLY A 319 -12.56 18.63 10.54
C GLY A 319 -13.40 19.82 10.07
N GLY A 320 -12.81 21.01 9.97
CA GLY A 320 -13.51 22.20 9.44
C GLY A 320 -13.93 22.04 7.98
N TYR A 321 -13.12 21.36 7.17
CA TYR A 321 -13.46 20.96 5.81
C TYR A 321 -14.61 19.93 5.78
N PHE A 322 -14.60 18.90 6.63
CA PHE A 322 -15.71 17.94 6.72
C PHE A 322 -17.02 18.62 7.10
N GLU A 323 -17.00 19.57 8.05
CA GLU A 323 -18.17 20.38 8.41
C GLU A 323 -18.68 21.21 7.21
N ALA A 324 -17.78 21.83 6.45
CA ALA A 324 -18.14 22.61 5.25
C ALA A 324 -18.75 21.71 4.16
N ALA A 325 -18.17 20.54 3.96
CA ALA A 325 -18.64 19.57 2.98
C ALA A 325 -20.01 19.00 3.35
N ALA A 326 -20.24 18.70 4.64
CA ALA A 326 -21.55 18.29 5.13
C ALA A 326 -22.60 19.39 4.96
N TYR A 327 -22.25 20.66 5.20
CA TYR A 327 -23.11 21.80 4.91
C TYR A 327 -23.47 21.86 3.42
N PHE A 328 -22.46 21.85 2.54
CA PHE A 328 -22.66 21.90 1.08
C PHE A 328 -23.54 20.75 0.59
N TYR A 329 -23.31 19.53 1.10
CA TYR A 329 -24.08 18.36 0.72
C TYR A 329 -25.56 18.50 1.12
N ARG A 330 -25.82 19.01 2.32
CA ARG A 330 -27.17 19.25 2.82
C ARG A 330 -27.91 20.30 2.01
N GLU A 331 -27.24 21.38 1.61
CA GLU A 331 -27.85 22.42 0.78
C GLU A 331 -28.13 21.96 -0.66
N ALA A 332 -27.41 20.92 -1.12
CA ALA A 332 -27.58 20.26 -2.41
C ALA A 332 -27.65 21.25 -3.60
N PRO A 333 -26.66 22.15 -3.77
CA PRO A 333 -26.70 23.21 -4.77
C PRO A 333 -26.82 22.70 -6.21
N TRP A 334 -26.35 21.49 -6.50
CA TRP A 334 -26.48 20.83 -7.82
C TRP A 334 -27.93 20.64 -8.28
N ARG A 335 -28.92 20.74 -7.37
CA ARG A 335 -30.35 20.70 -7.74
C ARG A 335 -30.88 22.03 -8.28
N ARG A 336 -30.12 23.11 -8.13
CA ARG A 336 -30.55 24.50 -8.40
C ARG A 336 -29.82 25.15 -9.57
N VAL A 337 -28.74 24.53 -10.07
CA VAL A 337 -27.89 25.11 -11.13
C VAL A 337 -27.75 24.23 -12.37
N PRO A 338 -27.80 24.81 -13.58
CA PRO A 338 -27.42 24.13 -14.82
C PRO A 338 -25.99 23.55 -14.78
N SER A 339 -25.72 22.51 -15.58
CA SER A 339 -24.42 21.81 -15.60
C SER A 339 -23.26 22.59 -16.23
N ASP A 340 -23.56 23.63 -16.98
CA ASP A 340 -22.62 24.53 -17.66
C ASP A 340 -22.40 25.84 -16.89
N THR A 341 -23.00 25.98 -15.70
CA THR A 341 -22.85 27.16 -14.86
C THR A 341 -21.43 27.27 -14.33
N VAL A 342 -20.76 28.38 -14.65
CA VAL A 342 -19.42 28.70 -14.14
C VAL A 342 -19.51 29.91 -13.21
N ILE A 343 -18.96 29.75 -12.00
CA ILE A 343 -18.86 30.80 -10.99
C ILE A 343 -17.40 31.23 -10.91
N ARG A 344 -17.12 32.52 -11.15
CA ARG A 344 -15.79 33.07 -10.87
C ARG A 344 -15.65 33.28 -9.37
N VAL A 345 -14.55 32.77 -8.81
CA VAL A 345 -14.18 32.84 -7.39
C VAL A 345 -12.89 33.62 -7.26
N GLU A 346 -12.92 34.71 -6.49
CA GLU A 346 -11.76 35.55 -6.20
C GLU A 346 -11.49 35.59 -4.70
N CYS A 347 -10.21 35.51 -4.31
CA CYS A 347 -9.77 35.57 -2.92
C CYS A 347 -8.42 36.30 -2.84
N ASP A 348 -8.40 37.43 -2.15
CA ASP A 348 -7.19 38.26 -2.05
C ASP A 348 -6.11 37.64 -1.14
N LYS A 349 -6.49 36.70 -0.26
CA LYS A 349 -5.60 36.12 0.76
C LYS A 349 -4.42 35.34 0.16
N PHE A 350 -4.62 34.61 -0.94
CA PHE A 350 -3.65 33.63 -1.44
C PHE A 350 -2.80 34.14 -2.62
N GLY A 351 -3.02 35.37 -3.07
CA GLY A 351 -2.21 36.00 -4.14
C GLY A 351 -2.26 35.26 -5.50
N THR A 352 -3.23 34.37 -5.67
CA THR A 352 -3.49 33.57 -6.88
C THR A 352 -4.98 33.55 -7.18
N GLY A 353 -5.36 33.07 -8.37
CA GLY A 353 -6.74 33.12 -8.89
C GLY A 353 -6.88 34.11 -10.06
N PRO A 354 -8.11 34.38 -10.53
CA PRO A 354 -9.37 33.79 -10.06
C PRO A 354 -9.47 32.29 -10.34
N TRP A 355 -10.30 31.59 -9.57
CA TRP A 355 -10.71 30.22 -9.86
C TRP A 355 -12.10 30.18 -10.49
N TYR A 356 -12.39 29.11 -11.21
CA TYR A 356 -13.64 28.93 -11.94
C TYR A 356 -14.36 27.71 -11.39
N GLY A 357 -15.37 27.97 -10.56
CA GLY A 357 -16.17 26.97 -9.86
C GLY A 357 -17.26 26.38 -10.73
N VAL A 358 -17.33 25.05 -10.75
CA VAL A 358 -18.40 24.26 -11.37
C VAL A 358 -18.97 23.30 -10.34
N VAL A 359 -20.28 23.41 -10.10
CA VAL A 359 -21.00 22.46 -9.23
C VAL A 359 -21.32 21.20 -10.01
N MET A 360 -20.90 20.05 -9.49
CA MET A 360 -21.11 18.73 -10.07
C MET A 360 -22.32 18.05 -9.42
N GLY A 361 -23.14 17.37 -10.22
CA GLY A 361 -24.18 16.47 -9.71
C GLY A 361 -25.48 16.40 -10.49
N GLN A 362 -25.58 17.12 -11.61
CA GLN A 362 -26.79 17.21 -12.44
C GLN A 362 -27.14 15.87 -13.11
N SER A 363 -26.14 15.03 -13.40
CA SER A 363 -26.33 13.66 -13.92
C SER A 363 -26.56 12.62 -12.81
N GLY A 364 -26.41 13.00 -11.54
CA GLY A 364 -26.49 12.10 -10.39
C GLY A 364 -25.31 11.13 -10.22
N MET A 365 -24.31 11.14 -11.13
CA MET A 365 -23.18 10.21 -11.06
C MET A 365 -22.06 10.64 -10.11
N THR A 366 -21.82 11.95 -9.99
CA THR A 366 -20.77 12.50 -9.11
C THR A 366 -21.25 13.84 -8.58
N LEU A 367 -21.37 13.95 -7.25
CA LEU A 367 -21.76 15.18 -6.58
C LEU A 367 -20.50 15.89 -6.09
N GLY A 368 -20.45 17.22 -6.18
CA GLY A 368 -19.30 17.95 -5.66
C GLY A 368 -19.11 19.36 -6.21
N LEU A 369 -17.89 19.87 -6.06
CA LEU A 369 -17.46 21.17 -6.55
C LEU A 369 -16.03 21.07 -7.11
N ALA A 370 -15.82 21.60 -8.31
CA ALA A 370 -14.50 21.72 -8.92
C ALA A 370 -14.14 23.20 -9.12
N LEU A 371 -12.94 23.59 -8.71
CA LEU A 371 -12.36 24.93 -8.88
C LEU A 371 -11.21 24.84 -9.89
N TYR A 372 -11.47 25.25 -11.13
CA TYR A 372 -10.48 25.24 -12.22
C TYR A 372 -9.60 26.49 -12.16
N ASP A 373 -8.33 26.35 -12.54
CA ASP A 373 -7.40 27.50 -12.58
C ASP A 373 -7.50 28.31 -13.88
N ASP A 374 -7.99 27.70 -14.97
CA ASP A 374 -7.95 28.25 -16.32
C ASP A 374 -9.34 28.23 -16.97
N LEU A 375 -9.86 29.43 -17.29
CA LEU A 375 -11.18 29.61 -17.90
C LEU A 375 -11.22 29.15 -19.36
N GLU A 376 -10.13 29.32 -20.10
CA GLU A 376 -10.07 28.95 -21.52
C GLU A 376 -10.13 27.44 -21.66
N VAL A 377 -9.33 26.71 -20.86
CA VAL A 377 -9.38 25.25 -20.78
C VAL A 377 -10.78 24.77 -20.37
N LEU A 378 -11.38 25.39 -19.35
CA LEU A 378 -12.72 25.05 -18.90
C LEU A 378 -13.78 25.26 -20.00
N ARG A 379 -13.74 26.39 -20.72
CA ARG A 379 -14.67 26.68 -21.83
C ARG A 379 -14.51 25.70 -22.99
N GLU A 380 -13.29 25.32 -23.33
CA GLU A 380 -13.03 24.31 -24.36
C GLU A 380 -13.56 22.94 -23.97
N MET A 381 -13.42 22.56 -22.70
CA MET A 381 -13.96 21.31 -22.15
C MET A 381 -15.49 21.32 -22.15
N LEU A 382 -16.13 22.37 -21.62
CA LEU A 382 -17.61 22.47 -21.58
C LEU A 382 -18.25 22.56 -22.97
N SER A 383 -17.55 23.13 -23.96
CA SER A 383 -18.03 23.20 -25.34
C SER A 383 -17.81 21.92 -26.15
N GLY A 384 -17.19 20.88 -25.56
CA GLY A 384 -16.91 19.60 -26.23
C GLY A 384 -15.88 19.71 -27.36
N ARG A 385 -15.04 20.75 -27.36
CA ARG A 385 -13.99 20.95 -28.37
C ARG A 385 -12.74 20.12 -28.10
N LEU A 386 -12.56 19.66 -26.86
CA LEU A 386 -11.50 18.76 -26.45
C LEU A 386 -12.03 17.33 -26.41
N SER A 387 -11.22 16.38 -26.85
CA SER A 387 -11.46 14.97 -26.51
C SER A 387 -11.29 14.75 -25.00
N ASP A 388 -11.90 13.70 -24.45
CA ASP A 388 -11.78 13.35 -23.01
C ASP A 388 -10.31 13.23 -22.57
N GLU A 389 -9.46 12.68 -23.43
CA GLU A 389 -8.03 12.52 -23.16
C GLU A 389 -7.27 13.86 -23.14
N GLU A 390 -7.60 14.77 -24.05
CA GLU A 390 -7.00 16.12 -24.09
C GLU A 390 -7.48 16.98 -22.92
N ALA A 391 -8.77 16.91 -22.59
CA ALA A 391 -9.34 17.57 -21.43
C ALA A 391 -8.65 17.10 -20.14
N ALA A 392 -8.50 15.79 -19.96
CA ALA A 392 -7.82 15.22 -18.78
C ALA A 392 -6.36 15.66 -18.67
N ARG A 393 -5.64 15.78 -19.79
CA ARG A 393 -4.23 16.23 -19.78
C ARG A 393 -4.07 17.71 -19.49
N ARG A 394 -5.03 18.55 -19.86
CA ARG A 394 -4.96 20.02 -19.66
C ARG A 394 -5.63 20.49 -18.37
N THR A 395 -6.44 19.63 -17.75
CA THR A 395 -7.16 19.97 -16.52
C THR A 395 -6.18 20.30 -15.39
N SER A 396 -6.40 21.46 -14.79
CA SER A 396 -5.77 21.89 -13.56
C SER A 396 -6.85 22.45 -12.66
N ALA A 397 -7.18 21.72 -11.59
CA ALA A 397 -8.31 22.03 -10.72
C ALA A 397 -8.11 21.44 -9.32
N ILE A 398 -8.68 22.12 -8.32
CA ILE A 398 -8.91 21.53 -6.99
C ILE A 398 -10.37 21.07 -6.96
N THR A 399 -10.61 19.83 -6.59
CA THR A 399 -11.94 19.21 -6.64
C THR A 399 -12.29 18.58 -5.31
N VAL A 400 -13.55 18.67 -4.93
CA VAL A 400 -14.17 17.85 -3.89
C VAL A 400 -15.31 17.06 -4.52
N THR A 401 -15.28 15.75 -4.37
CA THR A 401 -16.35 14.83 -4.75
C THR A 401 -16.91 14.13 -3.52
N PHE A 402 -18.17 13.71 -3.58
CA PHE A 402 -18.77 12.88 -2.54
C PHE A 402 -18.84 11.42 -2.98
N GLY A 403 -18.40 10.52 -2.12
CA GLY A 403 -18.36 9.09 -2.37
C GLY A 403 -18.56 8.26 -1.10
N GLU A 404 -18.25 6.96 -1.21
CA GLU A 404 -18.37 6.00 -0.10
C GLU A 404 -17.09 5.96 0.76
N GLU A 405 -17.20 5.36 1.96
CA GLU A 405 -16.10 5.27 2.93
C GLU A 405 -14.80 4.65 2.38
N PHE A 406 -14.91 3.77 1.39
CA PHE A 406 -13.75 3.10 0.78
C PHE A 406 -13.00 3.95 -0.25
N GLU A 407 -13.54 5.10 -0.65
CA GLU A 407 -12.89 6.05 -1.54
C GLU A 407 -12.02 7.07 -0.78
N VAL A 408 -12.13 7.11 0.56
CA VAL A 408 -11.36 7.99 1.44
C VAL A 408 -10.09 7.31 1.91
N ALA A 409 -9.02 8.08 2.05
CA ALA A 409 -7.80 7.59 2.68
C ALA A 409 -8.07 7.15 4.13
N ILE A 410 -7.58 5.97 4.49
CA ILE A 410 -7.87 5.34 5.78
C ILE A 410 -7.50 6.22 7.00
N PRO A 411 -6.36 6.93 7.03
CA PRO A 411 -6.06 7.84 8.13
C PRO A 411 -7.09 8.97 8.31
N ASP A 412 -7.65 9.50 7.22
CA ASP A 412 -8.72 10.51 7.29
C ASP A 412 -10.03 9.91 7.80
N LEU A 413 -10.35 8.68 7.39
CA LEU A 413 -11.52 7.94 7.86
C LEU A 413 -11.43 7.65 9.37
N ASP A 414 -10.28 7.13 9.83
CA ASP A 414 -10.04 6.85 11.25
C ASP A 414 -10.10 8.15 12.08
N ALA A 415 -9.58 9.25 11.56
CA ALA A 415 -9.68 10.56 12.20
C ALA A 415 -11.14 11.07 12.23
N ALA A 416 -11.90 10.91 11.15
CA ALA A 416 -13.31 11.29 11.10
C ALA A 416 -14.13 10.54 12.16
N GLU A 417 -13.91 9.22 12.32
CA GLU A 417 -14.52 8.40 13.37
C GLU A 417 -14.09 8.86 14.77
N GLN A 418 -12.77 9.06 14.98
CA GLN A 418 -12.20 9.42 16.27
C GLN A 418 -12.68 10.79 16.78
N PHE A 419 -12.73 11.79 15.90
CA PHE A 419 -13.09 13.17 16.24
C PHE A 419 -14.57 13.48 16.01
N GLY A 420 -15.35 12.54 15.46
CA GLY A 420 -16.78 12.69 15.22
C GLY A 420 -17.11 13.72 14.13
N TRP A 421 -16.31 13.78 13.06
CA TRP A 421 -16.56 14.70 11.96
C TRP A 421 -17.84 14.32 11.20
N PRO A 422 -18.66 15.30 10.80
CA PRO A 422 -19.98 15.02 10.23
C PRO A 422 -19.88 14.46 8.80
N VAL A 423 -20.64 13.38 8.54
CA VAL A 423 -20.88 12.82 7.21
C VAL A 423 -22.39 12.58 7.07
N MET A 424 -23.00 13.11 6.01
CA MET A 424 -24.47 13.20 5.91
C MET A 424 -25.15 11.86 5.62
N THR A 425 -24.55 11.04 4.74
CA THR A 425 -25.01 9.69 4.37
C THR A 425 -23.78 8.81 4.09
N PRO A 426 -23.92 7.47 4.03
CA PRO A 426 -22.80 6.58 3.69
C PRO A 426 -22.10 6.89 2.37
N GLU A 427 -22.78 7.58 1.45
CA GLU A 427 -22.29 8.00 0.12
C GLU A 427 -21.88 9.49 0.07
N ALA A 428 -21.76 10.14 1.23
CA ALA A 428 -21.47 11.57 1.35
C ALA A 428 -20.09 11.86 1.96
N TYR A 429 -19.13 10.94 1.84
CA TYR A 429 -17.76 11.18 2.29
C TYR A 429 -17.04 12.15 1.34
N PRO A 430 -16.42 13.24 1.86
CA PRO A 430 -15.88 14.28 1.01
C PRO A 430 -14.41 14.02 0.61
N CYS A 431 -14.18 13.65 -0.65
CA CYS A 431 -12.87 13.37 -1.22
C CYS A 431 -12.28 14.61 -1.90
N ALA A 432 -11.34 15.29 -1.24
CA ALA A 432 -10.63 16.43 -1.82
C ALA A 432 -9.35 16.00 -2.53
N MET A 433 -9.14 16.51 -3.74
CA MET A 433 -7.93 16.24 -4.52
C MET A 433 -7.56 17.42 -5.40
N ARG A 434 -6.27 17.52 -5.72
CA ARG A 434 -5.74 18.40 -6.75
C ARG A 434 -5.41 17.56 -7.98
N VAL A 435 -6.03 17.90 -9.09
CA VAL A 435 -5.68 17.41 -10.42
C VAL A 435 -4.73 18.42 -11.04
N ASN A 436 -3.52 17.99 -11.42
CA ASN A 436 -2.58 18.80 -12.17
C ASN A 436 -2.53 18.35 -13.64
N PRO A 437 -2.03 19.21 -14.55
CA PRO A 437 -1.84 18.84 -15.94
C PRO A 437 -1.06 17.52 -16.10
N GLY A 438 -1.44 16.72 -17.10
CA GLY A 438 -0.90 15.39 -17.33
C GLY A 438 -1.48 14.31 -16.40
N THR A 439 -2.73 14.48 -15.95
CA THR A 439 -3.52 13.52 -15.16
C THR A 439 -2.90 13.11 -13.82
N SER A 440 -1.99 13.91 -13.28
CA SER A 440 -1.39 13.63 -11.97
C SER A 440 -2.30 14.13 -10.86
N VAL A 441 -2.56 13.28 -9.86
CA VAL A 441 -3.44 13.59 -8.73
C VAL A 441 -2.62 13.59 -7.45
N ARG A 442 -2.88 14.55 -6.57
CA ARG A 442 -2.28 14.67 -5.23
C ARG A 442 -3.33 15.19 -4.24
N PRO A 443 -3.14 15.04 -2.92
CA PRO A 443 -3.98 15.77 -1.97
C PRO A 443 -3.79 17.29 -2.15
N PRO A 444 -4.81 18.11 -1.84
CA PRO A 444 -4.66 19.55 -1.78
C PRO A 444 -3.57 19.96 -0.75
N LEU A 445 -3.03 21.17 -0.90
CA LEU A 445 -2.21 21.83 0.11
C LEU A 445 -3.12 22.50 1.16
N ALA A 446 -2.57 22.85 2.32
CA ALA A 446 -3.36 23.44 3.42
C ALA A 446 -4.16 24.68 2.99
N TRP A 447 -3.58 25.56 2.16
CA TRP A 447 -4.29 26.74 1.64
C TRP A 447 -5.34 26.39 0.57
N GLU A 448 -5.12 25.32 -0.21
CA GLU A 448 -6.08 24.84 -1.21
C GLU A 448 -7.31 24.22 -0.52
N LEU A 449 -7.08 23.49 0.58
CA LEU A 449 -8.17 22.97 1.43
C LEU A 449 -8.92 24.10 2.11
N GLU A 450 -8.23 25.14 2.60
CA GLU A 450 -8.86 26.33 3.17
C GLU A 450 -9.75 27.06 2.13
N LEU A 451 -9.27 27.19 0.88
CA LEU A 451 -10.05 27.74 -0.21
C LEU A 451 -11.31 26.90 -0.49
N LEU A 452 -11.17 25.57 -0.59
CA LEU A 452 -12.30 24.66 -0.75
C LEU A 452 -13.30 24.81 0.40
N GLU A 453 -12.81 24.83 1.64
CA GLU A 453 -13.60 24.99 2.85
C GLU A 453 -14.45 26.27 2.80
N GLY A 454 -13.85 27.41 2.41
CA GLY A 454 -14.58 28.66 2.23
C GLY A 454 -15.61 28.60 1.10
N CYS A 455 -15.24 28.02 -0.04
CA CYS A 455 -16.13 27.87 -1.20
C CYS A 455 -17.34 26.99 -0.90
N LEU A 456 -17.16 25.89 -0.15
CA LEU A 456 -18.24 24.98 0.23
C LEU A 456 -19.31 25.65 1.10
N ARG A 457 -18.96 26.74 1.81
CA ARG A 457 -19.92 27.54 2.58
C ARG A 457 -20.53 28.68 1.75
N ALA A 458 -19.71 29.39 0.97
CA ALA A 458 -20.16 30.56 0.22
C ALA A 458 -20.96 30.22 -1.05
N VAL A 459 -20.58 29.19 -1.80
CA VAL A 459 -21.20 28.85 -3.09
C VAL A 459 -22.69 28.48 -2.95
N PRO A 460 -23.13 27.63 -2.00
CA PRO A 460 -24.56 27.34 -1.84
C PRO A 460 -25.40 28.58 -1.55
N GLU A 461 -24.89 29.50 -0.74
CA GLU A 461 -25.57 30.76 -0.43
C GLU A 461 -25.65 31.68 -1.65
N PHE A 462 -24.55 31.81 -2.42
CA PHE A 462 -24.53 32.56 -3.67
C PHE A 462 -25.55 32.03 -4.68
N LEU A 463 -25.64 30.70 -4.80
CA LEU A 463 -26.54 30.02 -5.73
C LEU A 463 -28.01 30.03 -5.29
N ALA A 464 -28.29 30.32 -4.01
CA ALA A 464 -29.65 30.44 -3.50
C ALA A 464 -30.31 31.77 -3.88
N GLU A 465 -29.54 32.76 -4.33
CA GLU A 465 -30.04 34.09 -4.66
C GLU A 465 -30.35 34.26 -6.15
N GLU A 466 -31.46 34.91 -6.47
CA GLU A 466 -31.94 35.10 -7.86
C GLU A 466 -31.20 36.21 -8.62
N THR A 467 -30.31 36.97 -7.97
CA THR A 467 -29.65 38.14 -8.55
C THR A 467 -28.27 37.81 -9.12
N HIS A 468 -28.05 38.08 -10.42
CA HIS A 468 -26.78 37.86 -11.12
C HIS A 468 -25.72 38.97 -10.88
N THR A 469 -25.65 39.54 -9.68
CA THR A 469 -24.66 40.58 -9.34
C THR A 469 -23.46 39.99 -8.61
N PRO A 470 -22.22 40.45 -8.87
CA PRO A 470 -21.04 40.07 -8.08
C PRO A 470 -21.23 40.36 -6.60
N ARG A 471 -20.76 39.46 -5.72
CA ARG A 471 -20.96 39.58 -4.27
C ARG A 471 -19.73 39.15 -3.49
N SER A 472 -19.40 39.94 -2.47
CA SER A 472 -18.44 39.56 -1.43
C SER A 472 -19.16 38.73 -0.36
N MET A 473 -18.61 37.57 -0.06
CA MET A 473 -19.14 36.59 0.88
C MET A 473 -18.05 36.16 1.84
N VAL A 474 -18.44 35.80 3.05
CA VAL A 474 -17.51 35.31 4.07
C VAL A 474 -17.69 33.82 4.21
N GLY A 475 -16.72 33.06 3.71
CA GLY A 475 -16.61 31.63 4.00
C GLY A 475 -15.85 31.46 5.32
N ALA A 476 -16.55 31.17 6.42
CA ALA A 476 -15.88 30.85 7.68
C ALA A 476 -15.00 29.60 7.49
N THR A 477 -13.72 29.63 7.88
CA THR A 477 -12.84 28.45 7.79
C THR A 477 -12.22 28.11 9.15
N SER A 478 -11.66 26.92 9.26
CA SER A 478 -10.85 26.46 10.39
C SER A 478 -9.66 27.38 10.73
N SER A 479 -9.20 28.17 9.76
CA SER A 479 -8.10 29.14 9.86
C SER A 479 -8.56 30.59 10.00
N GLY A 480 -9.87 30.84 10.05
CA GLY A 480 -10.48 32.17 10.13
C GLY A 480 -11.41 32.48 8.96
N ASP A 481 -12.02 33.66 8.98
CA ASP A 481 -12.94 34.08 7.93
C ASP A 481 -12.19 34.33 6.61
N LEU A 482 -12.69 33.74 5.52
CA LEU A 482 -12.17 33.91 4.17
C LEU A 482 -13.13 34.78 3.36
N GLU A 483 -12.68 35.97 2.97
CA GLU A 483 -13.44 36.84 2.07
C GLU A 483 -13.32 36.34 0.63
N LEU A 484 -14.46 35.98 0.03
CA LEU A 484 -14.59 35.48 -1.32
C LEU A 484 -15.47 36.41 -2.14
N THR A 485 -14.99 36.85 -3.30
CA THR A 485 -15.84 37.55 -4.27
C THR A 485 -16.31 36.55 -5.32
N LEU A 486 -17.63 36.32 -5.38
CA LEU A 486 -18.28 35.40 -6.30
C LEU A 486 -19.04 36.17 -7.39
N SER A 487 -18.90 35.76 -8.64
CA SER A 487 -19.63 36.35 -9.77
C SER A 487 -19.97 35.32 -10.84
N TRP A 488 -21.07 35.54 -11.55
CA TRP A 488 -21.46 34.74 -12.70
C TRP A 488 -20.57 35.08 -13.89
N LEU A 489 -20.12 34.08 -14.63
CA LEU A 489 -19.50 34.27 -15.94
C LEU A 489 -20.54 34.11 -17.04
N GLU A 490 -20.62 35.13 -17.90
CA GLU A 490 -21.40 35.09 -19.15
C GLU A 490 -20.78 34.16 -20.20
#